data_AF-A0A2W6BIL9-F1
#
_entry.id   AF-A0A2W6BIL9-F1
#
_cell.length_a   1.000
_cell.length_b   1.000
_cell.length_c   1.000
_cell.angle_alpha   90.00
_cell.angle_beta   90.00
_cell.angle_gamma   90.00
#
_symmetry.space_group_name_H-M   'P 1'
#
loop_
_entity.id
_entity.type
_entity.pdbx_description
1 polymer ?
#
loop_
_entity_poly.entity_id
_entity_poly.type
_entity_poly.pdbx_seq_one_letter_code
_entity_poly.pdbx_strand_id
1 'polypeptide(L)'
;MGSGVSKPAPSSIRLKRAYEPPEAHDGLRVLVDRLWARGVSKEVARLDAWMKDLGPSRELRTWFGHQPDRWDGFVEKYRDELDTPLRQMLLAELHGNARESALTLVYGARDEKKNEAVVLREYLLHATPRPDARWDAPTKLLVTMEVVSAAHHDAVAPASGLKLFSSPILTAQELDSALKELLTRGQLWESPDGWKVTTRGQQRMRQLSSTESAKGAAAKKS
;
A
#
# COMPACT_ATOMS: atom_id res chain seq x y z
N MET A 1 -15.60 -33.75 -6.30
CA MET A 1 -15.13 -33.75 -4.90
C MET A 1 -13.90 -32.87 -4.84
N GLY A 2 -14.01 -31.75 -4.13
CA GLY A 2 -12.99 -30.71 -4.10
C GLY A 2 -11.78 -31.13 -3.30
N SER A 3 -10.60 -30.84 -3.83
CA SER A 3 -9.36 -30.78 -3.06
C SER A 3 -8.91 -29.32 -3.10
N GLY A 4 -9.55 -28.50 -2.26
CA GLY A 4 -9.10 -27.14 -1.98
C GLY A 4 -7.82 -27.25 -1.16
N VAL A 5 -6.68 -27.32 -1.84
CA VAL A 5 -5.38 -27.21 -1.17
C VAL A 5 -5.24 -25.77 -0.72
N SER A 6 -5.46 -25.54 0.57
CA SER A 6 -5.08 -24.28 1.23
C SER A 6 -3.57 -24.10 1.08
N LYS A 7 -3.17 -23.15 0.22
CA LYS A 7 -1.78 -22.77 -0.02
C LYS A 7 -1.16 -22.22 1.30
N PRO A 8 0.09 -22.57 1.65
CA PRO A 8 0.69 -22.21 2.95
C PRO A 8 0.92 -20.69 3.12
N ALA A 9 1.07 -20.28 4.38
CA ALA A 9 1.42 -18.91 4.78
C ALA A 9 2.77 -18.46 4.17
N PRO A 10 3.00 -17.13 3.97
CA PRO A 10 4.27 -16.63 3.44
C PRO A 10 5.42 -16.96 4.41
N SER A 11 6.25 -17.94 4.08
CA SER A 11 7.30 -18.44 4.99
C SER A 11 8.63 -17.68 4.89
N SER A 12 8.75 -16.64 4.06
CA SER A 12 10.01 -15.91 3.86
C SER A 12 9.82 -14.40 3.70
N ILE A 13 9.41 -13.73 4.77
CA ILE A 13 9.52 -12.27 4.89
C ILE A 13 10.80 -11.95 5.66
N ARG A 14 11.73 -11.26 5.00
CA ARG A 14 13.02 -10.84 5.55
C ARG A 14 12.98 -9.37 5.93
N LEU A 15 13.87 -8.98 6.84
CA LEU A 15 14.14 -7.58 7.17
C LEU A 15 15.57 -7.29 6.75
N LYS A 16 15.81 -6.10 6.20
CA LYS A 16 17.17 -5.64 5.91
C LYS A 16 17.27 -4.13 6.08
N ARG A 17 18.35 -3.63 6.67
CA ARG A 17 18.53 -2.18 6.75
C ARG A 17 18.83 -1.63 5.37
N ALA A 18 18.36 -0.42 5.08
CA ALA A 18 18.66 0.32 3.85
C ALA A 18 20.16 0.61 3.66
N TYR A 19 20.95 0.48 4.74
CA TYR A 19 22.39 0.67 4.78
C TYR A 19 23.19 -0.60 4.48
N GLU A 20 22.53 -1.75 4.42
CA GLU A 20 23.16 -3.02 4.05
C GLU A 20 23.06 -3.24 2.53
N PRO A 21 24.08 -3.84 1.91
CA PRO A 21 24.07 -4.07 0.48
C PRO A 21 22.94 -5.04 0.07
N PRO A 22 22.33 -4.83 -1.10
CA PRO A 22 21.37 -5.78 -1.67
C PRO A 22 22.04 -7.11 -2.01
N GLU A 23 21.35 -8.22 -1.74
CA GLU A 23 21.83 -9.57 -2.01
C GLU A 23 20.86 -10.33 -2.94
N ALA A 24 21.37 -11.32 -3.66
CA ALA A 24 20.62 -12.06 -4.67
C ALA A 24 19.36 -12.77 -4.11
N HIS A 25 19.37 -13.13 -2.82
CA HIS A 25 18.27 -13.82 -2.16
C HIS A 25 17.23 -12.88 -1.54
N ASP A 26 17.40 -11.56 -1.66
CA ASP A 26 16.48 -10.59 -1.07
C ASP A 26 15.11 -10.59 -1.76
N GLY A 27 15.04 -11.08 -3.01
CA GLY A 27 13.82 -11.08 -3.81
C GLY A 27 13.28 -9.66 -3.98
N LEU A 28 11.96 -9.49 -3.79
CA LEU A 28 11.30 -8.19 -3.85
C LEU A 28 11.74 -7.32 -2.65
N ARG A 29 12.39 -6.20 -2.92
CA ARG A 29 12.88 -5.25 -1.90
C ARG A 29 11.96 -4.04 -1.81
N VAL A 30 11.22 -3.93 -0.70
CA VAL A 30 10.25 -2.86 -0.48
C VAL A 30 10.65 -2.02 0.72
N LEU A 31 10.90 -0.72 0.52
CA LEU A 31 11.08 0.21 1.63
C LEU A 31 9.74 0.48 2.32
N VAL A 32 9.69 0.28 3.63
CA VAL A 32 8.47 0.44 4.44
C VAL A 32 8.52 1.60 5.43
N ASP A 33 9.68 2.24 5.57
CA ASP A 33 9.78 3.49 6.31
C ASP A 33 9.05 4.60 5.58
N ARG A 34 8.38 5.46 6.34
CA ARG A 34 7.78 6.69 5.80
C ARG A 34 8.83 7.65 5.23
N LEU A 35 10.07 7.58 5.73
CA LEU A 35 11.16 8.46 5.36
C LEU A 35 12.23 7.68 4.60
N TRP A 36 12.79 8.32 3.58
CA TRP A 36 13.93 7.77 2.87
C TRP A 36 15.18 7.71 3.77
N ALA A 37 15.97 6.64 3.64
CA ALA A 37 17.20 6.47 4.40
C ALA A 37 18.24 7.54 4.02
N ARG A 38 18.65 8.35 5.00
CA ARG A 38 19.62 9.43 4.77
C ARG A 38 20.94 8.89 4.26
N GLY A 39 21.50 9.52 3.22
CA GLY A 39 22.81 9.17 2.67
C GLY A 39 22.82 7.91 1.80
N VAL A 40 21.66 7.28 1.55
CA VAL A 40 21.53 6.13 0.65
C VAL A 40 20.95 6.63 -0.67
N SER A 41 21.61 6.35 -1.80
CA SER A 41 21.06 6.69 -3.12
C SER A 41 20.02 5.66 -3.56
N LYS A 42 19.13 6.02 -4.50
CA LYS A 42 18.13 5.07 -5.03
C LYS A 42 18.80 3.89 -5.73
N GLU A 43 19.88 4.16 -6.44
CA GLU A 43 20.67 3.18 -7.20
C GLU A 43 21.35 2.17 -6.27
N VAL A 44 21.90 2.64 -5.14
CA VAL A 44 22.52 1.79 -4.12
C VAL A 44 21.47 0.96 -3.39
N ALA A 45 20.33 1.55 -3.06
CA ALA A 45 19.28 0.88 -2.29
C ALA A 45 18.67 -0.32 -3.03
N ARG A 46 18.69 -0.31 -4.37
CA ARG A 46 18.09 -1.33 -5.26
C ARG A 46 16.72 -1.79 -4.74
N LEU A 47 15.82 -0.82 -4.58
CA LEU A 47 14.46 -1.07 -4.14
C LEU A 47 13.56 -1.23 -5.35
N ASP A 48 12.65 -2.20 -5.28
CA ASP A 48 11.60 -2.40 -6.29
C ASP A 48 10.40 -1.50 -6.02
N ALA A 49 10.15 -1.15 -4.75
CA ALA A 49 9.06 -0.27 -4.35
C ALA A 49 9.36 0.51 -3.05
N TRP A 50 8.62 1.60 -2.85
CA TRP A 50 8.59 2.35 -1.60
C TRP A 50 7.13 2.53 -1.14
N MET A 51 6.73 1.76 -0.12
CA MET A 51 5.39 1.79 0.47
C MET A 51 5.37 2.66 1.73
N LYS A 52 5.68 3.95 1.56
CA LYS A 52 5.80 4.93 2.66
C LYS A 52 4.57 5.01 3.58
N ASP A 53 3.38 4.71 3.04
CA ASP A 53 2.11 4.76 3.76
C ASP A 53 1.90 3.59 4.72
N LEU A 54 2.70 2.52 4.61
CA LEU A 54 2.77 1.46 5.61
C LEU A 54 3.54 1.90 6.86
N GLY A 55 4.48 2.84 6.74
CA GLY A 55 5.23 3.36 7.88
C GLY A 55 4.32 4.06 8.90
N PRO A 56 4.72 4.11 10.19
CA PRO A 56 3.93 4.77 11.23
C PRO A 56 3.67 6.24 10.90
N SER A 57 2.57 6.79 11.42
CA SER A 57 2.28 8.22 11.30
C SER A 57 3.42 9.09 11.87
N ARG A 58 3.44 10.37 11.50
CA ARG A 58 4.43 11.32 12.02
C ARG A 58 4.28 11.44 13.54
N GLU A 59 3.05 11.48 14.01
CA GLU A 59 2.65 11.61 15.40
C GLU A 59 3.12 10.40 16.20
N LEU A 60 2.83 9.19 15.72
CA LEU A 60 3.23 7.94 16.38
C LEU A 60 4.75 7.77 16.37
N ARG A 61 5.42 8.07 15.26
CA ARG A 61 6.90 8.04 15.17
C ARG A 61 7.54 9.03 16.16
N THR A 62 6.99 10.23 16.29
CA THR A 62 7.48 11.25 17.23
C THR A 62 7.23 10.81 18.68
N TRP A 63 6.07 10.24 18.96
CA TRP A 63 5.73 9.73 20.29
C TRP A 63 6.60 8.53 20.69
N PHE A 64 6.85 7.58 19.79
CA PHE A 64 7.72 6.44 20.08
C PHE A 64 9.15 6.92 20.35
N GLY A 65 9.69 7.77 19.48
CA GLY A 65 11.00 8.41 19.67
C GLY A 65 12.14 7.41 19.92
N HIS A 66 11.98 6.14 19.52
CA HIS A 66 12.86 5.02 19.84
C HIS A 66 13.12 4.81 21.34
N GLN A 67 12.16 5.16 22.20
CA GLN A 67 12.24 4.93 23.64
C GLN A 67 11.89 3.46 23.95
N PRO A 68 12.81 2.68 24.55
CA PRO A 68 12.58 1.25 24.81
C PRO A 68 11.32 0.96 25.63
N ASP A 69 11.00 1.81 26.60
CA ASP A 69 9.84 1.70 27.50
C ASP A 69 8.50 1.97 26.80
N ARG A 70 8.53 2.58 25.62
CA ARG A 70 7.33 2.85 24.79
C ARG A 70 7.09 1.78 23.74
N TRP A 71 7.94 0.75 23.67
CA TRP A 71 7.89 -0.26 22.60
C TRP A 71 6.54 -0.98 22.54
N ASP A 72 6.06 -1.52 23.66
CA ASP A 72 4.82 -2.29 23.65
C ASP A 72 3.62 -1.41 23.26
N GLY A 73 3.57 -0.18 23.76
CA GLY A 73 2.56 0.80 23.35
C GLY A 73 2.70 1.28 21.90
N PHE A 74 3.92 1.29 21.35
CA PHE A 74 4.14 1.56 19.92
C PHE A 74 3.60 0.43 19.06
N VAL A 75 3.85 -0.83 19.44
CA VAL A 75 3.34 -2.00 18.72
C VAL A 75 1.82 -1.99 18.66
N GLU A 76 1.15 -1.71 19.78
CA GLU A 76 -0.32 -1.62 19.86
C GLU A 76 -0.85 -0.51 18.95
N LYS A 77 -0.39 0.73 19.15
CA LYS A 77 -0.84 1.88 18.35
C LYS A 77 -0.55 1.73 16.87
N TYR A 78 0.59 1.15 16.52
CA TYR A 78 0.95 0.97 15.12
C TYR A 78 0.06 -0.08 14.45
N ARG A 79 -0.31 -1.15 15.17
CA ARG A 79 -1.30 -2.12 14.69
C ARG A 79 -2.66 -1.49 14.44
N ASP A 80 -3.10 -0.58 15.31
CA ASP A 80 -4.34 0.18 15.07
C ASP A 80 -4.26 1.02 13.80
N GLU A 81 -3.13 1.70 13.56
CA GLU A 81 -2.95 2.45 12.31
C GLU A 81 -2.97 1.53 11.07
N LEU A 82 -2.45 0.30 11.18
CA LEU A 82 -2.45 -0.67 10.09
C LEU A 82 -3.87 -1.13 9.70
N ASP A 83 -4.88 -0.99 10.57
CA ASP A 83 -6.26 -1.44 10.31
C ASP A 83 -7.06 -0.49 9.39
N THR A 84 -6.46 0.61 8.93
CA THR A 84 -7.09 1.50 7.95
C THR A 84 -7.25 0.82 6.58
N PRO A 85 -8.29 1.14 5.79
CA PRO A 85 -8.52 0.52 4.49
C PRO A 85 -7.31 0.57 3.54
N LEU A 86 -6.64 1.73 3.45
CA LEU A 86 -5.42 1.88 2.64
C LEU A 86 -4.33 0.90 3.04
N ARG A 87 -4.01 0.84 4.34
CA ARG A 87 -2.91 0.03 4.84
C ARG A 87 -3.24 -1.45 4.71
N GLN A 88 -4.50 -1.85 4.92
CA GLN A 88 -4.94 -3.22 4.66
C GLN A 88 -4.80 -3.62 3.18
N MET A 89 -5.10 -2.73 2.23
CA MET A 89 -4.86 -2.98 0.80
C MET A 89 -3.37 -3.16 0.49
N LEU A 90 -2.51 -2.26 0.97
CA LEU A 90 -1.06 -2.33 0.76
C LEU A 90 -0.45 -3.59 1.41
N LEU A 91 -0.91 -3.95 2.60
CA LEU A 91 -0.52 -5.18 3.29
C LEU A 91 -0.96 -6.42 2.51
N ALA A 92 -2.15 -6.42 1.91
CA ALA A 92 -2.63 -7.53 1.10
C ALA A 92 -1.79 -7.72 -0.18
N GLU A 93 -1.33 -6.63 -0.79
CA GLU A 93 -0.37 -6.68 -1.90
C GLU A 93 0.96 -7.29 -1.46
N LEU A 94 1.55 -6.83 -0.35
CA LEU A 94 2.79 -7.41 0.18
C LEU A 94 2.64 -8.89 0.51
N HIS A 95 1.54 -9.25 1.16
CA HIS A 95 1.24 -10.63 1.52
C HIS A 95 1.00 -11.52 0.30
N GLY A 96 0.40 -10.99 -0.77
CA GLY A 96 0.31 -11.66 -2.07
C GLY A 96 1.69 -11.92 -2.68
N ASN A 97 2.53 -10.89 -2.76
CA ASN A 97 3.89 -11.01 -3.30
C ASN A 97 4.75 -11.99 -2.48
N ALA A 98 4.64 -11.96 -1.16
CA ALA A 98 5.37 -12.86 -0.25
C ALA A 98 4.98 -14.34 -0.38
N ARG A 99 3.86 -14.65 -1.05
CA ARG A 99 3.46 -16.03 -1.38
C ARG A 99 4.05 -16.52 -2.70
N GLU A 100 4.48 -15.61 -3.56
CA GLU A 100 4.99 -15.92 -4.90
C GLU A 100 6.52 -15.87 -4.95
N SER A 101 7.14 -15.01 -4.14
CA SER A 101 8.58 -14.81 -4.13
C SER A 101 9.08 -14.39 -2.74
N ALA A 102 10.41 -14.41 -2.56
CA ALA A 102 11.01 -13.84 -1.35
C ALA A 102 10.70 -12.33 -1.27
N LEU A 103 10.29 -11.88 -0.10
CA LEU A 103 10.00 -10.48 0.19
C LEU A 103 10.98 -9.98 1.27
N THR A 104 11.67 -8.89 0.99
CA THR A 104 12.51 -8.17 1.94
C THR A 104 11.92 -6.80 2.24
N LEU A 105 11.51 -6.59 3.49
CA LEU A 105 11.13 -5.28 4.00
C LEU A 105 12.40 -4.52 4.36
N VAL A 106 12.61 -3.40 3.67
CA VAL A 106 13.76 -2.53 3.87
C VAL A 106 13.39 -1.39 4.80
N TYR A 107 14.26 -1.08 5.77
CA TYR A 107 14.01 -0.07 6.80
C TYR A 107 15.28 0.71 7.17
N GLY A 108 15.13 1.91 7.74
CA GLY A 108 16.22 2.84 8.06
C GLY A 108 16.61 2.89 9.53
N ALA A 109 15.81 2.33 10.44
CA ALA A 109 16.11 2.33 11.87
C ALA A 109 17.48 1.69 12.19
N ARG A 110 18.13 2.19 13.25
CA ARG A 110 19.38 1.61 13.78
C ARG A 110 19.12 0.39 14.67
N ASP A 111 18.01 0.42 15.42
CA ASP A 111 17.60 -0.71 16.24
C ASP A 111 16.96 -1.78 15.35
N GLU A 112 17.59 -2.94 15.26
CA GLU A 112 17.16 -4.05 14.42
C GLU A 112 16.02 -4.87 15.05
N LYS A 113 15.80 -4.73 16.36
CA LYS A 113 14.81 -5.51 17.11
C LYS A 113 13.55 -4.73 17.43
N LYS A 114 13.67 -3.41 17.61
CA LYS A 114 12.55 -2.51 17.97
C LYS A 114 12.36 -1.41 16.93
N ASN A 115 11.81 -1.79 15.77
CA ASN A 115 11.45 -0.88 14.67
C ASN A 115 10.11 -1.30 14.00
N GLU A 116 9.57 -0.41 13.18
CA GLU A 116 8.33 -0.60 12.45
C GLU A 116 8.32 -1.84 11.54
N ALA A 117 9.44 -2.15 10.88
CA ALA A 117 9.50 -3.27 9.95
C ALA A 117 9.41 -4.62 10.67
N VAL A 118 9.90 -4.71 11.90
CA VAL A 118 9.68 -5.87 12.78
C VAL A 118 8.18 -6.07 13.02
N VAL A 119 7.46 -5.02 13.41
CA VAL A 119 6.01 -5.11 13.65
C VAL A 119 5.28 -5.49 12.37
N LEU A 120 5.65 -4.90 11.24
CA LEU A 120 5.03 -5.15 9.94
C LEU A 120 5.25 -6.59 9.45
N ARG A 121 6.47 -7.12 9.61
CA ARG A 121 6.77 -8.53 9.32
C ARG A 121 5.95 -9.45 10.20
N GLU A 122 5.92 -9.21 11.51
CA GLU A 122 5.13 -10.03 12.43
C GLU A 122 3.64 -9.97 12.09
N TYR A 123 3.13 -8.80 11.68
CA TYR A 123 1.78 -8.65 11.18
C TYR A 123 1.54 -9.51 9.94
N LEU A 124 2.39 -9.42 8.92
CA LEU A 124 2.24 -10.17 7.66
C LEU A 124 2.39 -11.70 7.83
N LEU A 125 3.14 -12.15 8.85
CA LEU A 125 3.31 -13.58 9.14
C LEU A 125 2.11 -14.20 9.88
N HIS A 126 1.41 -13.42 10.72
CA HIS A 126 0.38 -13.94 11.62
C HIS A 126 -1.04 -13.48 11.28
N ALA A 127 -1.18 -12.30 10.68
CA ALA A 127 -2.45 -11.83 10.15
C ALA A 127 -2.58 -12.26 8.70
N THR A 128 -3.82 -12.53 8.27
CA THR A 128 -4.15 -12.49 6.84
C THR A 128 -4.62 -11.08 6.55
N PRO A 129 -3.78 -10.20 5.95
CA PRO A 129 -4.25 -8.89 5.60
C PRO A 129 -5.44 -9.05 4.67
N ARG A 130 -6.48 -8.30 4.95
CA ARG A 130 -7.72 -8.41 4.20
C ARG A 130 -7.61 -7.35 3.12
N PRO A 131 -7.55 -7.71 1.83
CA PRO A 131 -7.56 -6.69 0.79
C PRO A 131 -8.75 -5.74 0.84
N ASP A 132 -9.75 -5.82 1.73
CA ASP A 132 -10.64 -6.89 2.20
C ASP A 132 -10.80 -8.21 1.40
N ALA A 133 -11.56 -9.16 1.95
CA ALA A 133 -12.14 -10.28 1.22
C ALA A 133 -13.50 -9.94 0.55
N ARG A 134 -13.87 -8.65 0.38
CA ARG A 134 -15.26 -8.20 0.17
C ARG A 134 -15.46 -7.12 -0.91
N TRP A 135 -14.41 -6.50 -1.43
CA TRP A 135 -14.44 -5.55 -2.54
C TRP A 135 -14.39 -6.32 -3.83
N ASP A 136 -15.49 -6.22 -4.56
CA ASP A 136 -15.54 -6.65 -5.93
C ASP A 136 -14.55 -5.83 -6.80
N ALA A 137 -14.16 -6.40 -7.95
CA ALA A 137 -13.28 -5.73 -8.90
C ALA A 137 -13.75 -4.30 -9.27
N PRO A 138 -15.07 -4.02 -9.39
CA PRO A 138 -15.58 -2.66 -9.57
C PRO A 138 -15.20 -1.68 -8.45
N THR A 139 -15.23 -2.09 -7.19
CA THR A 139 -14.89 -1.24 -6.05
C THR A 139 -13.40 -0.89 -6.05
N LYS A 140 -12.55 -1.90 -6.31
CA LYS A 140 -11.11 -1.69 -6.48
C LYS A 140 -10.81 -0.76 -7.64
N LEU A 141 -11.51 -0.94 -8.76
CA LEU A 141 -11.33 -0.11 -9.95
C LEU A 141 -11.85 1.31 -9.73
N LEU A 142 -12.97 1.54 -9.05
CA LEU A 142 -13.47 2.90 -8.77
C LEU A 142 -12.53 3.65 -7.84
N VAL A 143 -12.09 3.02 -6.74
CA VAL A 143 -11.13 3.63 -5.83
C VAL A 143 -9.85 3.94 -6.58
N THR A 144 -9.32 3.00 -7.36
CA THR A 144 -8.13 3.22 -8.21
C THR A 144 -8.33 4.34 -9.23
N MET A 145 -9.49 4.41 -9.90
CA MET A 145 -9.76 5.42 -10.93
C MET A 145 -9.97 6.82 -10.36
N GLU A 146 -10.61 6.96 -9.21
CA GLU A 146 -10.79 8.26 -8.55
C GLU A 146 -9.46 8.72 -7.93
N VAL A 147 -8.68 7.78 -7.38
CA VAL A 147 -7.28 7.97 -6.98
C VAL A 147 -6.43 8.47 -8.15
N VAL A 148 -6.49 7.78 -9.30
CA VAL A 148 -5.76 8.11 -10.53
C VAL A 148 -6.27 9.43 -11.14
N SER A 149 -7.57 9.72 -11.07
CA SER A 149 -8.15 10.98 -11.58
C SER A 149 -7.82 12.19 -10.71
N ALA A 150 -7.76 12.05 -9.38
CA ALA A 150 -7.31 13.10 -8.47
C ALA A 150 -5.81 13.35 -8.66
N ALA A 151 -5.05 12.27 -8.88
CA ALA A 151 -3.64 12.30 -9.16
C ALA A 151 -3.24 12.92 -10.50
N HIS A 152 -4.05 12.70 -11.54
CA HIS A 152 -3.83 13.25 -12.89
C HIS A 152 -4.11 14.75 -13.01
N HIS A 153 -4.48 15.44 -11.93
CA HIS A 153 -4.53 16.89 -11.93
C HIS A 153 -3.14 17.55 -11.89
N ASP A 154 -2.05 16.80 -11.60
CA ASP A 154 -0.75 17.43 -11.35
C ASP A 154 0.55 16.80 -11.93
N ALA A 155 0.56 15.67 -12.69
CA ALA A 155 1.81 15.25 -13.35
C ALA A 155 1.75 14.23 -14.51
N VAL A 156 2.74 14.40 -15.40
CA VAL A 156 3.12 13.70 -16.64
C VAL A 156 3.71 12.28 -16.40
N ALA A 157 3.50 11.33 -17.34
CA ALA A 157 4.02 9.94 -17.32
C ALA A 157 5.00 9.69 -18.51
N PRO A 158 5.60 8.47 -18.76
CA PRO A 158 5.57 7.18 -18.03
C PRO A 158 6.90 6.34 -18.01
N ALA A 159 6.94 5.24 -17.22
CA ALA A 159 7.26 3.85 -17.62
C ALA A 159 7.95 2.96 -16.55
N SER A 160 7.22 2.02 -15.91
CA SER A 160 7.77 0.75 -15.36
C SER A 160 6.66 -0.16 -14.81
N GLY A 161 6.90 -1.48 -14.83
CA GLY A 161 5.92 -2.58 -14.72
C GLY A 161 5.41 -2.99 -13.33
N LEU A 162 5.52 -2.13 -12.31
CA LEU A 162 4.79 -2.29 -11.04
C LEU A 162 3.64 -1.28 -11.01
N LYS A 163 2.53 -1.61 -11.68
CA LYS A 163 1.49 -0.64 -12.08
C LYS A 163 0.25 -0.60 -11.20
N LEU A 164 0.36 -0.82 -9.88
CA LEU A 164 -0.76 -0.48 -8.99
C LEU A 164 -0.44 0.65 -8.01
N PHE A 165 0.82 0.83 -7.59
CA PHE A 165 1.14 1.90 -6.61
C PHE A 165 2.49 2.61 -6.79
N SER A 166 3.12 2.55 -7.96
CA SER A 166 4.40 3.27 -8.20
C SER A 166 4.26 4.72 -8.67
N SER A 167 3.06 5.31 -8.65
CA SER A 167 2.91 6.75 -8.93
C SER A 167 3.08 7.54 -7.62
N PRO A 168 3.76 8.70 -7.59
CA PRO A 168 4.01 9.48 -6.37
C PRO A 168 2.75 10.16 -5.79
N ILE A 169 1.57 9.65 -6.12
CA ILE A 169 0.33 10.40 -6.09
C ILE A 169 -0.64 9.63 -5.22
N LEU A 170 -0.46 9.78 -3.92
CA LEU A 170 -1.47 10.15 -2.94
C LEU A 170 -0.84 9.95 -1.56
N THR A 171 -1.22 10.82 -0.65
CA THR A 171 -1.04 10.69 0.78
C THR A 171 -2.26 9.99 1.35
N ALA A 172 -2.12 9.30 2.49
CA ALA A 172 -3.27 8.73 3.21
C ALA A 172 -4.45 9.71 3.38
N GLN A 173 -4.15 11.00 3.53
CA GLN A 173 -5.15 12.08 3.64
C GLN A 173 -5.98 12.27 2.36
N GLU A 174 -5.35 12.16 1.20
CA GLU A 174 -6.04 12.34 -0.07
C GLU A 174 -6.91 11.12 -0.41
N LEU A 175 -6.50 9.91 -0.03
CA LEU A 175 -7.38 8.74 -0.11
C LEU A 175 -8.57 8.87 0.85
N ASP A 176 -8.34 9.23 2.11
CA ASP A 176 -9.43 9.43 3.08
C ASP A 176 -10.42 10.51 2.60
N SER A 177 -9.90 11.56 1.97
CA SER A 177 -10.72 12.63 1.39
C SER A 177 -11.54 12.11 0.19
N ALA A 178 -10.92 11.34 -0.71
CA ALA A 178 -11.62 10.73 -1.84
C ALA A 178 -12.71 9.74 -1.37
N LEU A 179 -12.42 8.92 -0.35
CA LEU A 179 -13.37 7.99 0.24
C LEU A 179 -14.56 8.72 0.88
N LYS A 180 -14.29 9.78 1.67
CA LYS A 180 -15.34 10.65 2.23
C LYS A 180 -16.18 11.29 1.14
N GLU A 181 -15.56 11.72 0.05
CA GLU A 181 -16.26 12.34 -1.07
C GLU A 181 -17.17 11.32 -1.78
N LEU A 182 -16.70 10.10 -2.01
CA LEU A 182 -17.49 9.03 -2.61
C LEU A 182 -18.70 8.65 -1.75
N LEU A 183 -18.53 8.61 -0.42
CA LEU A 183 -19.62 8.40 0.53
C LEU A 183 -20.61 9.58 0.49
N THR A 184 -20.12 10.82 0.51
CA THR A 184 -20.95 12.04 0.46
C THR A 184 -21.76 12.13 -0.84
N ARG A 185 -21.16 11.73 -1.96
CA ARG A 185 -21.82 11.71 -3.28
C ARG A 185 -22.74 10.50 -3.46
N GLY A 186 -22.80 9.58 -2.50
CA GLY A 186 -23.58 8.35 -2.58
C GLY A 186 -23.12 7.44 -3.71
N GLN A 187 -21.84 7.54 -4.09
CA GLN A 187 -21.18 6.68 -5.09
C GLN A 187 -20.61 5.42 -4.43
N LEU A 188 -20.29 5.55 -3.14
CA LEU A 188 -20.02 4.48 -2.22
C LEU A 188 -21.07 4.51 -1.11
N TRP A 189 -21.39 3.37 -0.54
CA TRP A 189 -22.14 3.31 0.71
C TRP A 189 -21.50 2.30 1.67
N GLU A 190 -21.69 2.52 2.96
CA GLU A 190 -21.15 1.67 4.01
C GLU A 190 -22.16 0.60 4.42
N SER A 191 -21.72 -0.65 4.42
CA SER A 191 -22.50 -1.80 4.88
C SER A 191 -21.73 -2.59 5.93
N PRO A 192 -22.39 -3.46 6.71
CA PRO A 192 -21.71 -4.38 7.63
C PRO A 192 -20.65 -5.27 6.95
N ASP A 193 -20.74 -5.41 5.62
CA ASP A 193 -19.81 -6.16 4.80
C ASP A 193 -18.71 -5.32 4.13
N GLY A 194 -18.53 -4.08 4.59
CA GLY A 194 -17.63 -3.11 3.99
C GLY A 194 -18.34 -2.20 2.99
N TRP A 195 -17.57 -1.40 2.29
CA TRP A 195 -18.09 -0.43 1.34
C TRP A 195 -18.50 -1.08 0.02
N LYS A 196 -19.64 -0.66 -0.53
CA LYS A 196 -20.12 -1.13 -1.84
C LYS A 196 -20.33 0.05 -2.78
N VAL A 197 -19.97 -0.16 -4.04
CA VAL A 197 -20.25 0.80 -5.11
C VAL A 197 -21.74 0.81 -5.39
N THR A 198 -22.33 2.00 -5.42
CA THR A 198 -23.75 2.17 -5.78
C THR A 198 -23.91 2.20 -7.31
N THR A 199 -25.15 2.13 -7.79
CA THR A 199 -25.46 2.35 -9.22
C THR A 199 -24.87 3.67 -9.74
N ARG A 200 -24.85 4.71 -8.89
CA ARG A 200 -24.27 6.02 -9.19
C ARG A 200 -22.74 5.95 -9.31
N GLY A 201 -22.08 5.20 -8.43
CA GLY A 201 -20.65 4.92 -8.53
C GLY A 201 -20.31 4.16 -9.82
N GLN A 202 -21.10 3.15 -10.20
CA GLN A 202 -20.89 2.42 -11.47
C GLN A 202 -21.06 3.30 -12.71
N GLN A 203 -21.99 4.27 -12.69
CA GLN A 203 -22.14 5.24 -13.78
C GLN A 203 -20.92 6.16 -13.87
N ARG A 204 -20.40 6.61 -12.74
CA ARG A 204 -19.19 7.44 -12.67
C ARG A 204 -17.97 6.72 -13.26
N MET A 205 -17.77 5.45 -12.93
CA MET A 205 -16.68 4.65 -13.51
C MET A 205 -16.75 4.62 -15.05
N ARG A 206 -17.95 4.40 -15.60
CA ARG A 206 -18.16 4.39 -17.06
C ARG A 206 -17.81 5.75 -17.67
N GLN A 207 -18.20 6.85 -17.03
CA GLN A 207 -17.87 8.20 -17.49
C GLN A 207 -16.35 8.45 -17.51
N LEU A 208 -15.64 8.07 -16.44
CA LEU A 208 -14.18 8.23 -16.37
C LEU A 208 -13.46 7.42 -17.44
N SER A 209 -13.85 6.16 -17.65
CA SER A 209 -13.26 5.31 -18.70
C SER A 209 -13.46 5.86 -20.12
N SER A 210 -14.62 6.49 -20.37
CA SER A 210 -14.92 7.14 -21.66
C SER A 210 -14.12 8.43 -21.88
N THR A 211 -13.86 9.20 -20.83
CA THR A 211 -13.11 10.46 -20.92
C THR A 211 -11.61 10.23 -21.10
N GLU A 212 -11.03 9.20 -20.48
CA GLU A 212 -9.65 8.79 -20.72
C GLU A 212 -9.43 8.26 -22.14
N SER A 213 -10.37 7.45 -22.64
CA SER A 213 -10.33 6.93 -24.02
C SER A 213 -10.35 8.06 -25.05
N ALA A 214 -11.15 9.10 -24.81
CA ALA A 214 -11.23 10.28 -25.67
C ALA A 214 -9.94 11.12 -25.65
N LYS A 215 -9.34 11.33 -24.46
CA LYS A 215 -8.04 12.05 -24.34
C LYS A 215 -6.89 11.30 -25.01
N GLY A 216 -6.82 9.97 -24.88
CA GLY A 216 -5.80 9.15 -25.53
C GLY A 216 -5.90 9.15 -27.06
N ALA A 217 -7.11 9.24 -27.61
CA ALA A 217 -7.33 9.36 -29.06
C ALA A 217 -6.94 10.74 -29.62
N ALA A 218 -7.11 11.81 -28.85
CA ALA A 218 -6.72 13.16 -29.23
C ALA A 218 -5.19 13.34 -29.22
N ALA A 219 -4.48 12.77 -28.23
CA ALA A 219 -3.03 12.85 -28.11
C ALA A 219 -2.26 12.06 -29.19
N LYS A 220 -2.90 11.07 -29.85
CA LYS A 220 -2.31 10.31 -30.98
C LYS A 220 -2.52 10.97 -32.35
N LYS A 221 -3.35 12.00 -32.43
CA LYS A 221 -3.66 12.73 -33.69
C LYS A 221 -2.92 14.07 -33.80
N SER A 222 -2.06 14.39 -32.83
CA SER A 222 -1.23 15.59 -32.80
C SER A 222 0.24 15.22 -32.84
#